data_AF-A0A9E4DY86-F1
#
_entry.id   AF-A0A9E4DY86-F1
#
_cell.length_a   1.000
_cell.length_b   1.000
_cell.length_c   1.000
_cell.angle_alpha   90.00
_cell.angle_beta   90.00
_cell.angle_gamma   90.00
#
_symmetry.space_group_name_H-M   'P 1'
#
loop_
_entity.id
_entity.type
_entity.pdbx_description
1 polymer ?
#
loop_
_entity_poly.entity_id
_entity_poly.type
_entity_poly.pdbx_seq_one_letter_code
_entity_poly.pdbx_strand_id
1 'polypeptide(L)'
;PGDPFFYSAGKFTVNVPRGSTDIIVERGTEYEPLRKVVSAPQKGHVDVELQLKRWTDLPSQGWYPGNTHLHYSENEMQPDARLNLDPKVHDLSVTVVSILQRRELPYASNKYPIGFMTDYSTAHHL
;
A
#
# COMPACT_ATOMS: atom_id res chain seq x y z
N PRO A 1 3.15 -3.50 -17.65
CA PRO A 1 3.98 -3.62 -16.43
C PRO A 1 4.20 -2.22 -15.84
N GLY A 2 3.95 -2.04 -14.54
CA GLY A 2 4.28 -0.80 -13.85
C GLY A 2 5.76 -0.73 -13.49
N ASP A 3 6.22 0.45 -13.06
CA ASP A 3 7.56 0.61 -12.50
C ASP A 3 7.72 -0.22 -11.22
N PRO A 4 8.92 -0.77 -10.93
CA PRO A 4 9.15 -1.52 -9.71
C PRO A 4 8.95 -0.63 -8.48
N PHE A 5 8.22 -1.14 -7.48
CA PHE A 5 7.92 -0.42 -6.24
C PHE A 5 8.03 -1.35 -5.02
N PHE A 6 8.07 -0.75 -3.83
CA PHE A 6 8.02 -1.47 -2.55
C PHE A 6 7.29 -0.62 -1.51
N TYR A 7 6.81 -1.26 -0.45
CA TYR A 7 6.19 -0.58 0.69
C TYR A 7 7.21 -0.26 1.77
N SER A 8 7.02 0.87 2.47
CA SER A 8 7.91 1.30 3.53
C SER A 8 7.15 1.77 4.77
N ALA A 9 7.75 1.57 5.94
CA ALA A 9 7.29 2.16 7.20
C ALA A 9 7.73 3.63 7.39
N GLY A 10 8.22 4.28 6.33
CA GLY A 10 8.60 5.70 6.31
C GLY A 10 10.11 6.00 6.37
N LYS A 11 10.95 5.00 6.65
CA LYS A 11 12.41 5.11 6.57
C LYS A 11 12.99 3.89 5.86
N PHE A 12 13.84 4.13 4.86
CA PHE A 12 14.49 3.08 4.08
C PHE A 12 15.80 3.57 3.47
N THR A 13 16.57 2.63 2.93
CA THR A 13 17.77 2.91 2.16
C THR A 13 17.74 2.02 0.92
N VAL A 14 18.00 2.59 -0.25
CA VAL A 14 18.02 1.86 -1.52
C VAL A 14 19.33 2.15 -2.25
N ASN A 15 19.93 1.13 -2.85
CA ASN A 15 21.11 1.28 -3.69
C ASN A 15 20.67 1.57 -5.11
N VAL A 16 21.20 2.65 -5.69
CA VAL A 16 20.92 3.07 -7.07
C VAL A 16 22.22 3.35 -7.82
N PRO A 17 22.24 3.25 -9.16
CA PRO A 17 23.36 3.71 -9.95
C PRO A 17 23.65 5.20 -9.72
N ARG A 18 24.91 5.62 -9.93
CA ARG A 18 25.26 7.05 -9.93
C ARG A 18 24.45 7.82 -10.97
N GLY A 19 24.06 9.05 -10.65
CA GLY A 19 23.37 9.96 -11.57
C GLY A 19 21.95 10.32 -11.15
N SER A 20 21.17 10.80 -12.11
CA SER A 20 19.79 11.24 -11.88
C SER A 20 18.91 10.07 -11.44
N THR A 21 18.22 10.22 -10.32
CA THR A 21 17.30 9.24 -9.75
C THR A 21 15.96 9.90 -9.51
N ASP A 22 14.93 9.38 -10.18
CA ASP A 22 13.54 9.81 -9.99
C ASP A 22 12.92 9.01 -8.83
N ILE A 23 12.36 9.72 -7.86
CA ILE A 23 11.67 9.16 -6.71
C ILE A 23 10.19 9.52 -6.81
N ILE A 24 9.33 8.52 -6.72
CA ILE A 24 7.88 8.68 -6.60
C ILE A 24 7.47 8.10 -5.24
N VAL A 25 6.73 8.88 -4.45
CA VAL A 25 6.14 8.43 -3.17
C VAL A 25 4.65 8.67 -3.21
N GLU A 26 3.88 7.66 -2.84
CA GLU A 26 2.42 7.67 -2.85
C GLU A 26 1.88 7.09 -1.54
N ARG A 27 0.71 7.58 -1.11
CA ARG A 27 -0.01 7.06 0.06
C ARG A 27 -1.49 7.34 -0.10
N GLY A 28 -2.30 6.29 -0.21
CA GLY A 28 -3.76 6.39 -0.29
C GLY A 28 -4.28 7.39 -1.32
N THR A 29 -5.56 7.75 -1.22
CA THR A 29 -6.22 8.69 -2.13
C THR A 29 -6.23 10.12 -1.62
N GLU A 30 -5.91 10.34 -0.34
CA GLU A 30 -5.96 11.64 0.34
C GLU A 30 -4.63 12.41 0.30
N TYR A 31 -3.57 11.82 -0.26
CA TYR A 31 -2.28 12.46 -0.44
C TYR A 31 -1.95 12.68 -1.91
N GLU A 32 -1.32 13.80 -2.21
CA GLU A 32 -0.77 14.08 -3.53
C GLU A 32 0.48 13.20 -3.77
N PRO A 33 0.61 12.50 -4.91
CA PRO A 33 1.85 11.83 -5.27
C PRO A 33 3.04 12.80 -5.28
N LEU A 34 4.08 12.49 -4.51
CA LEU A 34 5.30 13.28 -4.47
C LEU A 34 6.28 12.75 -5.52
N ARG A 35 6.77 13.63 -6.39
CA ARG A 35 7.86 13.34 -7.32
C ARG A 35 9.07 14.20 -6.99
N LYS A 36 10.25 13.59 -6.90
CA LYS A 36 11.51 14.29 -6.62
C LYS A 36 12.65 13.65 -7.39
N VAL A 37 13.46 14.48 -8.03
CA VAL A 37 14.69 14.05 -8.71
C VAL A 37 15.88 14.35 -7.81
N VAL A 38 16.75 13.38 -7.62
CA VAL A 38 17.99 13.54 -6.84
C VAL A 38 19.19 13.07 -7.64
N SER A 39 20.38 13.61 -7.33
CA SER A 39 21.62 13.17 -7.94
C SER A 39 22.34 12.20 -7.01
N ALA A 40 22.37 10.91 -7.37
CA ALA A 40 23.05 9.88 -6.61
C ALA A 40 24.58 9.94 -6.86
N PRO A 41 25.40 10.04 -5.80
CA PRO A 41 26.85 10.12 -5.93
C PRO A 41 27.45 8.76 -6.31
N GLN A 42 28.69 8.78 -6.82
CA GLN A 42 29.42 7.55 -7.11
C GLN A 42 29.82 6.77 -5.85
N LYS A 43 30.00 7.46 -4.71
CA LYS A 43 30.32 6.88 -3.40
C LYS A 43 29.54 7.63 -2.31
N GLY A 44 29.14 6.91 -1.27
CA GLY A 44 28.34 7.46 -0.18
C GLY A 44 26.83 7.37 -0.45
N HIS A 45 26.05 8.16 0.29
CA HIS A 45 24.60 8.24 0.18
C HIS A 45 24.15 9.71 0.22
N VAL A 46 22.91 9.94 -0.18
CA VAL A 46 22.21 11.21 -0.01
C VAL A 46 21.02 10.94 0.89
N ASP A 47 20.92 11.66 2.00
CA ASP A 47 19.72 11.66 2.82
C ASP A 47 18.69 12.60 2.21
N VAL A 48 17.47 12.08 2.00
CA VAL A 48 16.39 12.83 1.37
C VAL A 48 15.16 12.73 2.25
N GLU A 49 14.69 13.88 2.73
CA GLU A 49 13.37 13.96 3.36
C GLU A 49 12.29 14.15 2.28
N LEU A 50 11.24 13.34 2.40
CA LEU A 50 10.14 13.22 1.43
C LEU A 50 8.81 13.38 2.18
N GLN A 51 8.32 14.61 2.26
CA GLN A 51 7.09 14.95 2.97
C GLN A 51 5.90 14.92 2.01
N LEU A 52 4.96 14.00 2.26
CA LEU A 52 3.71 13.92 1.51
C LEU A 52 2.73 15.00 1.95
N LYS A 53 2.02 15.60 0.99
CA LYS A 53 0.97 16.58 1.25
C LYS A 53 -0.39 15.91 1.24
N ARG A 54 -1.07 15.90 2.39
CA ARG A 54 -2.48 15.52 2.48
C ARG A 54 -3.33 16.67 1.92
N TRP A 55 -4.17 16.42 0.93
CA TRP A 55 -4.97 17.46 0.26
C TRP A 55 -6.38 17.60 0.83
N THR A 56 -6.85 16.61 1.60
CA THR A 56 -8.15 16.63 2.28
C THR A 56 -8.10 15.78 3.55
N ASP A 57 -9.00 16.03 4.49
CA ASP A 57 -9.27 15.15 5.62
C ASP A 57 -10.72 14.64 5.51
N LEU A 58 -10.89 13.54 4.78
CA LEU A 58 -12.20 12.92 4.58
C LEU A 58 -12.78 12.29 5.86
N PRO A 59 -11.98 11.62 6.72
CA PRO A 59 -12.44 11.15 8.02
C PRO A 59 -13.07 12.23 8.89
N SER A 60 -12.51 13.44 8.91
CA SER A 60 -13.10 14.58 9.65
C SER A 60 -14.50 14.98 9.15
N GLN A 61 -14.87 14.54 7.95
CA GLN A 61 -16.15 14.77 7.29
C GLN A 61 -17.07 13.53 7.30
N GLY A 62 -16.68 12.47 8.01
CA GLY A 62 -17.43 11.21 8.07
C GLY A 62 -17.28 10.30 6.85
N TRP A 63 -16.30 10.58 5.99
CA TRP A 63 -15.96 9.74 4.84
C TRP A 63 -14.76 8.85 5.18
N TYR A 64 -14.83 7.58 4.81
CA TYR A 64 -13.79 6.60 5.12
C TYR A 64 -13.21 6.01 3.84
N PRO A 65 -11.90 6.12 3.59
CA PRO A 65 -11.27 5.51 2.43
C PRO A 65 -11.41 3.99 2.53
N GLY A 66 -11.81 3.37 1.43
CA GLY A 66 -12.00 1.93 1.42
C GLY A 66 -11.72 1.30 0.06
N ASN A 67 -11.36 0.02 0.10
CA ASN A 67 -11.23 -0.81 -1.08
C ASN A 67 -12.29 -1.91 -1.06
N THR A 68 -13.19 -1.86 -2.04
CA THR A 68 -14.31 -2.78 -2.15
C THR A 68 -13.96 -4.09 -2.87
N HIS A 69 -12.79 -4.15 -3.52
CA HIS A 69 -12.39 -5.31 -4.31
C HIS A 69 -10.87 -5.41 -4.52
N LEU A 70 -10.28 -6.52 -4.08
CA LEU A 70 -8.85 -6.79 -4.23
C LEU A 70 -8.59 -7.86 -5.29
N HIS A 71 -7.57 -7.62 -6.12
CA HIS A 71 -6.99 -8.61 -7.03
C HIS A 71 -5.52 -8.81 -6.69
N TYR A 72 -5.17 -10.03 -6.29
CA TYR A 72 -3.78 -10.47 -6.25
C TYR A 72 -3.47 -11.34 -7.48
N SER A 73 -2.19 -11.36 -7.87
CA SER A 73 -1.75 -12.30 -8.89
C SER A 73 -2.01 -13.72 -8.42
N GLU A 74 -2.34 -14.59 -9.37
CA GLU A 74 -2.39 -16.03 -9.21
C GLU A 74 -1.07 -16.65 -8.70
N ASN A 75 0.05 -15.93 -8.84
CA ASN A 75 1.37 -16.35 -8.35
C ASN A 75 1.72 -15.75 -6.97
N GLU A 76 0.80 -15.05 -6.30
CA GLU A 76 1.01 -14.52 -4.95
C GLU A 76 1.16 -15.67 -3.94
N MET A 77 2.31 -15.72 -3.27
CA MET A 77 2.65 -16.79 -2.34
C MET A 77 2.41 -16.39 -0.87
N GLN A 78 2.20 -15.10 -0.58
CA GLN A 78 2.00 -14.57 0.77
C GLN A 78 0.80 -13.60 0.85
N PRO A 79 -0.42 -14.02 0.43
CA PRO A 79 -1.57 -13.12 0.35
C PRO A 79 -1.97 -12.50 1.69
N ASP A 80 -1.76 -13.20 2.81
CA ASP A 80 -2.15 -12.72 4.14
C ASP A 80 -1.18 -11.66 4.67
N ALA A 81 0.10 -11.78 4.33
CA ALA A 81 1.09 -10.75 4.62
C ALA A 81 0.79 -9.48 3.80
N ARG A 82 0.33 -9.66 2.56
CA ARG A 82 -0.08 -8.56 1.70
C ARG A 82 -1.36 -7.86 2.17
N LEU A 83 -2.37 -8.62 2.58
CA LEU A 83 -3.59 -8.09 3.23
C LEU A 83 -3.27 -7.32 4.51
N ASN A 84 -2.23 -7.71 5.23
CA ASN A 84 -1.73 -6.98 6.39
C ASN A 84 -1.05 -5.63 6.06
N LEU A 85 -0.63 -5.42 4.82
CA LEU A 85 0.14 -4.25 4.39
C LEU A 85 -0.68 -3.29 3.55
N ASP A 86 -1.42 -3.79 2.54
CA ASP A 86 -2.13 -2.96 1.57
C ASP A 86 -3.04 -1.91 2.23
N PRO A 87 -3.91 -2.25 3.21
CA PRO A 87 -4.77 -1.25 3.85
C PRO A 87 -3.97 -0.16 4.57
N LYS A 88 -2.84 -0.51 5.19
CA LYS A 88 -2.00 0.42 5.93
C LYS A 88 -1.25 1.38 5.01
N VAL A 89 -0.73 0.86 3.90
CA VAL A 89 0.00 1.65 2.90
C VAL A 89 -0.93 2.59 2.15
N HIS A 90 -2.13 2.13 1.82
CA HIS A 90 -3.13 2.91 1.11
C HIS A 90 -4.03 3.74 2.03
N ASP A 91 -3.74 3.79 3.34
CA ASP A 91 -4.52 4.55 4.32
C ASP A 91 -6.02 4.20 4.29
N LEU A 92 -6.34 2.92 4.09
CA LEU A 92 -7.71 2.42 3.97
C LEU A 92 -8.29 2.09 5.35
N SER A 93 -9.45 2.65 5.63
CA SER A 93 -10.27 2.33 6.80
C SER A 93 -11.09 1.05 6.61
N VAL A 94 -11.47 0.72 5.37
CA VAL A 94 -12.28 -0.45 5.05
C VAL A 94 -11.66 -1.24 3.92
N THR A 95 -11.51 -2.55 4.07
CA THR A 95 -11.09 -3.45 2.99
C THR A 95 -12.03 -4.63 2.92
N VAL A 96 -12.54 -4.90 1.72
CA VAL A 96 -13.49 -5.99 1.47
C VAL A 96 -12.77 -7.15 0.79
N VAL A 97 -12.82 -8.32 1.43
CA VAL A 97 -12.38 -9.59 0.84
C VAL A 97 -13.62 -10.36 0.40
N SER A 98 -13.72 -10.66 -0.90
CA SER A 98 -14.87 -11.37 -1.45
C SER A 98 -14.69 -12.89 -1.38
N ILE A 99 -15.74 -13.60 -0.96
CA ILE A 99 -15.88 -15.03 -1.20
C ILE A 99 -16.19 -15.23 -2.68
N LEU A 100 -15.42 -16.11 -3.33
CA LEU A 100 -15.61 -16.44 -4.74
C LEU A 100 -16.09 -17.88 -4.85
N GLN A 101 -17.25 -18.07 -5.46
CA GLN A 101 -17.77 -19.39 -5.80
C GLN A 101 -17.83 -19.53 -7.31
N ARG A 102 -16.94 -20.36 -7.86
CA ARG A 102 -16.92 -20.70 -9.28
C ARG A 102 -16.43 -22.13 -9.43
N ARG A 103 -17.36 -23.04 -9.72
CA ARG A 103 -17.12 -24.50 -9.66
C ARG A 103 -16.67 -24.90 -8.23
N GLU A 104 -16.06 -26.07 -8.09
CA GLU A 104 -15.48 -26.57 -6.83
C GLU A 104 -14.01 -26.17 -6.67
N LEU A 105 -13.62 -24.97 -7.13
CA LEU A 105 -12.24 -24.50 -7.01
C LEU A 105 -11.97 -23.97 -5.58
N PRO A 106 -10.82 -24.33 -4.98
CA PRO A 106 -10.45 -23.87 -3.64
C PRO A 106 -9.86 -22.45 -3.68
N TYR A 107 -10.71 -21.44 -3.64
CA TYR A 107 -10.28 -20.04 -3.59
C TYR A 107 -9.71 -19.68 -2.21
N ALA A 108 -8.51 -19.07 -2.20
CA ALA A 108 -7.82 -18.70 -0.98
C ALA A 108 -8.62 -17.74 -0.08
N SER A 109 -9.45 -16.86 -0.65
CA SER A 109 -10.31 -15.95 0.10
C SER A 109 -11.45 -16.65 0.85
N ASN A 110 -11.84 -17.86 0.44
CA ASN A 110 -12.96 -18.59 1.05
C ASN A 110 -12.62 -19.17 2.43
N LYS A 111 -11.36 -19.06 2.88
CA LYS A 111 -10.98 -19.43 4.26
C LYS A 111 -11.48 -18.43 5.30
N TYR A 112 -11.80 -17.20 4.88
CA TYR A 112 -12.25 -16.15 5.79
C TYR A 112 -13.75 -16.28 6.08
N PRO A 113 -14.18 -16.08 7.34
CA PRO A 113 -15.60 -16.11 7.68
C PRO A 113 -16.34 -14.93 7.03
N ILE A 114 -17.62 -15.11 6.74
CA ILE A 114 -18.50 -14.00 6.34
C ILE A 114 -18.73 -13.10 7.56
N GLY A 115 -18.43 -11.81 7.44
CA GLY A 115 -18.71 -10.81 8.46
C GLY A 115 -17.60 -9.79 8.60
N PHE A 116 -17.59 -9.10 9.74
CA PHE A 116 -16.53 -8.18 10.11
C PHE A 116 -15.34 -8.92 10.68
N MET A 117 -14.14 -8.50 10.27
CA MET A 117 -12.88 -9.01 10.77
C MET A 117 -11.98 -7.84 11.15
N THR A 118 -11.21 -7.99 12.22
CA THR A 118 -10.25 -6.98 12.70
C THR A 118 -8.81 -7.47 12.70
N ASP A 119 -8.56 -8.69 12.20
CA ASP A 119 -7.23 -9.31 12.21
C ASP A 119 -6.18 -8.51 11.42
N TYR A 120 -6.62 -7.69 10.47
CA TYR A 120 -5.79 -6.84 9.62
C TYR A 120 -5.91 -5.34 9.98
N SER A 121 -6.68 -5.00 11.01
CA SER A 121 -6.89 -3.63 11.48
C SER A 121 -5.70 -3.12 12.30
N THR A 122 -5.63 -1.80 12.49
CA THR A 122 -4.69 -1.16 13.42
C THR A 122 -5.47 -0.41 14.48
N ALA A 123 -4.84 -0.08 15.62
CA ALA A 123 -5.49 0.74 16.67
C ALA A 123 -5.97 2.11 16.17
N HIS A 124 -5.44 2.58 15.04
CA HIS A 124 -5.81 3.85 14.40
C HIS A 124 -6.93 3.69 13.33
N HIS A 125 -7.38 2.46 13.07
CA HIS A 125 -8.38 2.11 12.05
C HIS A 125 -9.37 1.08 12.62
N LEU A 126 -9.99 1.41 13.76
CA LEU A 126 -11.12 0.68 14.35
C LEU A 126 -12.42 1.45 14.12
#